data_AF-A0A383C864-F1
#
_entry.id   AF-A0A383C864-F1
#
_cell.length_a   1.000
_cell.length_b   1.000
_cell.length_c   1.000
_cell.angle_alpha   90.00
_cell.angle_beta   90.00
_cell.angle_gamma   90.00
#
_symmetry.space_group_name_H-M   'P 1'
#
loop_
_entity.id
_entity.type
_entity.pdbx_description
1 polymer ?
#
loop_
_entity_poly.entity_id
_entity_poly.type
_entity_poly.pdbx_seq_one_letter_code
_entity_poly.pdbx_strand_id
1 'polypeptide(L)'
;TSAAIYKGKDGVIQREFKVKDPKKQSWNYQSGGYIAGDNLLVGGSDNFVTYDLVSGDKRADLLKWSRRGCTPLRTSPYVATTRYRGNAAYIDLDTQKFQPLWNLRGACSNNIFPANGILNVPNLSGGCTCNYTPTSMALVPRGALQPKK
;
A
#
# COMPACT_ATOMS: atom_id res chain seq x y z
N THR A 1 -4.71 -10.77 -30.16
CA THR A 1 -4.33 -11.51 -28.93
C THR A 1 -5.34 -11.17 -27.85
N SER A 2 -6.03 -12.14 -27.28
CA SER A 2 -6.88 -11.94 -26.09
C SER A 2 -6.01 -12.01 -24.84
N ALA A 3 -6.46 -11.35 -23.77
CA ALA A 3 -5.90 -11.48 -22.43
C ALA A 3 -7.06 -11.76 -21.46
N ALA A 4 -6.76 -12.44 -20.37
CA ALA A 4 -7.76 -12.83 -19.40
C ALA A 4 -7.22 -12.74 -17.97
N ILE A 5 -8.10 -12.39 -17.03
CA ILE A 5 -7.87 -12.54 -15.60
C ILE A 5 -8.42 -13.91 -15.20
N TYR A 6 -7.57 -14.74 -14.60
CA TYR A 6 -7.95 -16.05 -14.10
C TYR A 6 -7.74 -16.11 -12.58
N LYS A 7 -8.59 -16.90 -11.93
CA LYS A 7 -8.50 -17.12 -10.49
C LYS A 7 -7.49 -18.24 -10.23
N GLY A 8 -6.36 -17.90 -9.62
CA GLY A 8 -5.24 -18.85 -9.47
C GLY A 8 -5.57 -20.13 -8.68
N LYS A 9 -6.59 -20.12 -7.83
CA LYS A 9 -7.02 -21.29 -7.04
C LYS A 9 -7.61 -22.41 -7.89
N ASP A 10 -8.42 -22.06 -8.88
CA ASP A 10 -9.26 -23.00 -9.65
C ASP A 10 -9.09 -22.87 -11.17
N GLY A 11 -8.28 -21.91 -11.63
CA GLY A 11 -8.02 -21.66 -13.05
C GLY A 11 -9.20 -21.07 -13.80
N VAL A 12 -10.29 -20.72 -13.12
CA VAL A 12 -11.50 -20.19 -13.76
C VAL A 12 -11.22 -18.81 -14.34
N ILE A 13 -11.54 -18.62 -15.63
CA ILE A 13 -11.48 -17.32 -16.30
C ILE A 13 -12.59 -16.45 -15.72
N GLN A 14 -12.19 -15.34 -15.10
CA GLN A 14 -13.11 -14.36 -14.50
C GLN A 14 -13.47 -13.25 -15.50
N ARG A 15 -12.51 -12.86 -16.33
CA ARG A 15 -12.72 -11.84 -17.36
C ARG A 15 -11.82 -12.13 -18.55
N GLU A 16 -12.40 -12.21 -19.73
CA GLU A 16 -11.65 -12.23 -21.00
C GLU A 16 -11.85 -10.89 -21.70
N PHE A 17 -10.78 -10.38 -22.31
CA PHE A 17 -10.83 -9.15 -23.09
C PHE A 17 -9.92 -9.23 -24.31
N LYS A 18 -10.36 -8.60 -25.40
CA LYS A 18 -9.54 -8.44 -26.59
C LYS A 18 -8.54 -7.32 -26.36
N VAL A 19 -7.25 -7.64 -26.40
CA VAL A 19 -6.21 -6.61 -26.36
C VAL A 19 -6.22 -5.89 -27.71
N LYS A 20 -6.67 -4.63 -27.75
CA LYS A 20 -6.44 -3.74 -28.89
C LYS A 20 -4.95 -3.41 -28.92
N ASP A 21 -4.27 -3.73 -30.02
CA ASP A 21 -2.83 -3.56 -30.29
C ASP A 21 -1.96 -3.69 -29.02
N PRO A 22 -1.29 -4.83 -28.76
CA PRO A 22 -0.52 -5.04 -27.53
C PRO A 22 0.56 -3.96 -27.26
N LYS A 23 0.93 -3.15 -28.26
CA LYS A 23 1.84 -2.00 -28.12
C LYS A 23 1.15 -0.69 -27.68
N LYS A 24 -0.18 -0.64 -27.66
CA LYS A 24 -1.01 0.53 -27.35
C LYS A 24 -2.00 0.25 -26.20
N GLN A 25 -1.64 -0.60 -25.23
CA GLN A 25 -2.42 -0.61 -24.00
C GLN A 25 -2.40 0.81 -23.42
N SER A 26 -3.58 1.44 -23.35
CA SER A 26 -3.77 2.74 -22.67
C SER A 26 -3.53 2.65 -21.16
N TRP A 27 -3.42 1.42 -20.65
CA TRP A 27 -2.85 1.11 -19.35
C TRP A 27 -1.34 1.33 -19.38
N ASN A 28 -0.94 2.57 -19.15
CA ASN A 28 0.47 2.95 -19.01
C ASN A 28 1.10 2.20 -17.82
N TYR A 29 1.89 1.17 -18.11
CA TYR A 29 2.76 0.40 -17.19
C TYR A 29 3.88 1.24 -16.52
N GLN A 30 3.80 2.57 -16.53
CA GLN A 30 4.76 3.42 -15.81
C GLN A 30 4.57 3.40 -14.28
N SER A 31 3.65 2.56 -13.79
CA SER A 31 3.27 2.45 -12.38
C SER A 31 3.37 1.00 -11.90
N GLY A 32 3.75 0.82 -10.63
CA GLY A 32 3.73 -0.48 -9.98
C GLY A 32 2.29 -0.93 -9.66
N GLY A 33 2.11 -2.24 -9.48
CA GLY A 33 0.86 -2.84 -9.01
C GLY A 33 1.05 -3.44 -7.63
N TYR A 34 0.14 -3.14 -6.70
CA TYR A 34 0.16 -3.66 -5.33
C TYR A 34 -1.15 -4.36 -5.01
N ILE A 35 -1.07 -5.59 -4.53
CA ILE A 35 -2.24 -6.38 -4.12
C ILE A 35 -2.62 -6.00 -2.69
N ALA A 36 -3.88 -5.66 -2.46
CA ALA A 36 -4.42 -5.24 -1.17
C ALA A 36 -5.75 -5.96 -0.91
N GLY A 37 -5.68 -7.24 -0.53
CA GLY A 37 -6.87 -8.09 -0.43
C GLY A 37 -7.52 -8.27 -1.81
N ASP A 38 -8.79 -7.92 -1.93
CA ASP A 38 -9.55 -7.97 -3.19
C ASP A 38 -9.33 -6.73 -4.08
N ASN A 39 -8.40 -5.85 -3.71
CA ASN A 39 -8.09 -4.64 -4.47
C ASN A 39 -6.72 -4.74 -5.16
N LEU A 40 -6.62 -4.16 -6.35
CA LEU A 40 -5.38 -3.86 -7.05
C LEU A 40 -5.13 -2.35 -7.01
N LEU A 41 -4.04 -1.92 -6.37
CA LEU A 41 -3.60 -0.52 -6.38
C LEU A 41 -2.59 -0.34 -7.51
N VAL A 42 -2.93 0.47 -8.50
CA VAL A 42 -2.07 0.75 -9.66
C VAL A 42 -1.53 2.17 -9.53
N GLY A 43 -0.22 2.31 -9.35
CA GLY A 43 0.39 3.59 -9.01
C GLY A 43 1.86 3.55 -8.61
N GLY A 44 2.33 4.67 -8.07
CA GLY A 44 3.69 4.85 -7.57
C GLY A 44 3.76 4.96 -6.06
N SER A 45 4.90 5.45 -5.56
CA SER A 45 5.12 5.66 -4.11
C SER A 45 4.37 6.88 -3.53
N ASP A 46 3.68 7.67 -4.37
CA ASP A 46 2.99 8.90 -4.00
C ASP A 46 1.60 9.06 -4.65
N ASN A 47 1.15 8.03 -5.35
CA ASN A 47 -0.17 8.00 -5.98
C ASN A 47 -0.62 6.57 -6.29
N PHE A 48 -1.92 6.33 -6.31
CA PHE A 48 -2.50 5.14 -6.95
C PHE A 48 -3.97 5.33 -7.30
N VAL A 49 -4.45 4.52 -8.25
CA VAL A 49 -5.87 4.28 -8.52
C VAL A 49 -6.22 2.88 -7.98
N THR A 50 -7.39 2.74 -7.36
CA THR A 50 -7.85 1.45 -6.81
C THR A 50 -8.78 0.77 -7.80
N TYR A 51 -8.49 -0.49 -8.09
CA TYR A 51 -9.33 -1.38 -8.90
C TYR A 51 -9.75 -2.59 -8.09
N ASP A 52 -10.86 -3.20 -8.47
CA ASP A 52 -11.19 -4.57 -8.12
C ASP A 52 -10.13 -5.51 -8.71
N LEU A 53 -9.55 -6.38 -7.89
CA LEU A 53 -8.49 -7.29 -8.34
C LEU A 53 -9.01 -8.34 -9.34
N VAL A 54 -10.26 -8.77 -9.19
CA VAL A 54 -10.85 -9.87 -9.96
C VAL A 54 -11.46 -9.36 -11.26
N SER A 55 -12.32 -8.35 -11.17
CA SER A 55 -12.99 -7.78 -12.34
C SER A 55 -12.10 -6.79 -13.07
N GLY A 56 -11.20 -6.08 -12.38
CA GLY A 56 -10.43 -4.97 -12.95
C GLY A 56 -11.22 -3.67 -13.05
N ASP A 57 -12.42 -3.60 -12.47
CA ASP A 57 -13.23 -2.39 -12.48
C ASP A 57 -12.68 -1.37 -11.50
N LYS A 58 -12.75 -0.09 -11.86
CA LYS A 58 -12.25 0.99 -11.01
C LYS A 58 -13.14 1.13 -9.78
N ARG A 59 -12.55 0.97 -8.59
CA ARG A 59 -13.25 1.10 -7.30
C ARG A 59 -13.12 2.50 -6.70
N ALA A 60 -11.97 3.15 -6.91
CA ALA A 60 -11.76 4.51 -6.43
C ALA A 60 -10.94 5.35 -7.41
N ASP A 61 -11.12 6.66 -7.33
CA ASP A 61 -10.34 7.64 -8.09
C ASP A 61 -8.87 7.70 -7.65
N LEU A 62 -8.07 8.43 -8.44
CA LEU A 62 -6.66 8.65 -8.17
C LEU A 62 -6.47 9.32 -6.80
N LEU A 63 -5.87 8.60 -5.87
CA LEU A 63 -5.36 9.17 -4.64
C LEU A 63 -3.92 9.62 -4.87
N LYS A 64 -3.61 10.88 -4.56
CA LYS A 64 -2.27 11.46 -4.70
C LYS A 64 -1.89 12.22 -3.43
N TRP A 65 -0.63 12.12 -3.01
CA TRP A 65 -0.13 12.84 -1.85
C TRP A 65 1.28 13.40 -2.05
N SER A 66 1.64 14.33 -1.17
CA SER A 66 3.01 14.87 -1.14
C SER A 66 3.91 13.96 -0.31
N ARG A 67 4.95 13.45 -0.98
CA ARG A 67 6.01 12.66 -0.38
C ARG A 67 7.30 13.47 -0.36
N ARG A 68 8.05 13.39 0.74
CA ARG A 68 9.42 13.91 0.84
C ARG A 68 10.35 12.74 1.09
N GLY A 69 11.25 12.35 0.18
CA GLY A 69 12.17 11.22 0.41
C GLY A 69 11.56 9.84 0.16
N CYS A 70 12.41 8.82 -0.02
CA CYS A 70 12.07 7.51 -0.57
C CYS A 70 11.39 6.57 0.44
N THR A 71 10.29 5.94 0.02
CA THR A 71 9.61 4.83 0.72
C THR A 71 8.63 4.18 -0.27
N PRO A 72 8.86 2.94 -0.75
CA PRO A 72 7.89 2.25 -1.61
C PRO A 72 6.61 1.91 -0.84
N LEU A 73 5.50 1.74 -1.56
CA LEU A 73 4.27 1.25 -0.93
C LEU A 73 4.45 -0.19 -0.46
N ARG A 74 3.82 -0.52 0.67
CA ARG A 74 3.45 -1.91 0.99
C ARG A 74 2.00 -1.97 1.38
N THR A 75 1.33 -3.02 0.97
CA THR A 75 -0.11 -3.16 1.11
C THR A 75 -0.49 -4.37 1.96
N SER A 76 -1.66 -4.25 2.55
CA SER A 76 -2.43 -5.33 3.17
C SER A 76 -3.91 -5.08 2.79
N PRO A 77 -4.85 -5.98 3.13
CA PRO A 77 -6.26 -5.79 2.75
C PRO A 77 -6.88 -4.44 3.15
N TYR A 78 -6.44 -3.84 4.26
CA TYR A 78 -7.06 -2.63 4.81
C TYR A 78 -6.16 -1.39 4.80
N VAL A 79 -4.84 -1.56 4.63
CA VAL A 79 -3.91 -0.42 4.67
C VAL A 79 -2.82 -0.47 3.60
N ALA A 80 -2.43 0.71 3.13
CA ALA A 80 -1.22 0.93 2.34
C ALA A 80 -0.23 1.81 3.11
N THR A 81 0.96 1.28 3.40
CA THR A 81 2.03 2.00 4.11
C THR A 81 2.83 2.87 3.15
N THR A 82 3.17 4.08 3.58
CA THR A 82 3.81 5.09 2.74
C THR A 82 4.60 6.10 3.58
N ARG A 83 5.09 7.16 2.94
CA ARG A 83 5.54 8.38 3.59
C ARG A 83 4.63 9.54 3.20
N TYR A 84 4.17 10.30 4.18
CA TYR A 84 3.30 11.46 4.00
C TYR A 84 3.93 12.70 4.62
N ARG A 85 4.19 13.74 3.81
CA ARG A 85 4.83 15.01 4.24
C ARG A 85 6.13 14.84 5.04
N GLY A 86 6.82 13.72 4.86
CA GLY A 86 8.08 13.41 5.52
C GLY A 86 7.99 12.48 6.74
N ASN A 87 6.78 12.15 7.20
CA ASN A 87 6.56 11.14 8.24
C ASN A 87 6.27 9.79 7.61
N ALA A 88 6.65 8.71 8.30
CA ALA A 88 6.03 7.41 8.08
C ALA A 88 4.51 7.55 8.21
N ALA A 89 3.75 6.85 7.39
CA ALA A 89 2.29 6.90 7.41
C ALA A 89 1.69 5.60 6.89
N TYR A 90 0.42 5.38 7.18
CA TYR A 90 -0.40 4.44 6.44
C TYR A 90 -1.66 5.14 5.93
N ILE A 91 -2.22 4.61 4.85
CA ILE A 91 -3.48 5.02 4.25
C ILE A 91 -4.48 3.93 4.61
N ASP A 92 -5.57 4.31 5.25
CA ASP A 92 -6.74 3.46 5.40
C ASP A 92 -7.41 3.33 4.03
N LEU A 93 -7.51 2.11 3.50
CA LEU A 93 -8.03 1.86 2.16
C LEU A 93 -9.55 1.99 2.07
N ASP A 94 -10.27 1.87 3.18
CA ASP A 94 -11.72 2.04 3.22
C ASP A 94 -12.09 3.52 3.21
N THR A 95 -11.35 4.34 3.97
CA THR A 95 -11.65 5.78 4.12
C THR A 95 -10.79 6.69 3.26
N GLN A 96 -9.74 6.16 2.64
CA GLN A 96 -8.68 6.91 1.94
C GLN A 96 -7.97 7.98 2.79
N LYS A 97 -8.11 7.90 4.12
CA LYS A 97 -7.47 8.85 5.04
C LYS A 97 -6.02 8.46 5.32
N PHE A 98 -5.16 9.45 5.30
CA PHE A 98 -3.77 9.32 5.70
C PHE A 98 -3.68 9.38 7.22
N GLN A 99 -2.98 8.42 7.81
CA GLN A 99 -2.60 8.48 9.21
C GLN A 99 -1.07 8.56 9.34
N PRO A 100 -0.53 9.77 9.57
CA PRO A 100 0.88 9.95 9.86
C PRO A 100 1.23 9.34 11.21
N LEU A 101 2.34 8.61 11.26
CA LEU A 101 2.99 8.16 12.47
C LEU A 101 4.05 9.20 12.85
N TRP A 102 3.73 10.01 13.85
CA TRP A 102 4.56 11.13 14.26
C TRP A 102 5.85 10.62 14.92
N ASN A 103 6.93 11.42 14.78
CA ASN A 103 8.27 11.07 15.27
C ASN A 103 8.84 9.77 14.70
N LEU A 104 8.27 9.26 13.60
CA LEU A 104 8.74 8.07 12.92
C LEU A 104 9.18 8.40 11.48
N ARG A 105 10.40 7.98 11.16
CA ARG A 105 10.96 8.13 9.81
C ARG A 105 10.61 6.91 8.95
N GLY A 106 10.00 7.16 7.79
CA GLY A 106 9.95 6.17 6.70
C GLY A 106 11.34 5.95 6.09
N ALA A 107 11.77 4.69 5.97
CA ALA A 107 13.03 4.30 5.34
C ALA A 107 12.90 4.09 3.82
N CYS A 108 14.04 4.10 3.11
CA CYS A 108 14.08 3.88 1.66
C CYS A 108 13.53 2.51 1.24
N SER A 109 13.67 1.49 2.09
CA SER A 109 13.12 0.15 1.88
C SER A 109 11.70 -0.02 2.43
N ASN A 110 11.11 1.03 3.00
CA ASN A 110 9.93 1.00 3.87
C ASN A 110 10.17 0.15 5.13
N ASN A 111 9.91 0.73 6.29
CA ASN A 111 10.10 0.10 7.60
C ASN A 111 8.79 -0.10 8.35
N ILE A 112 7.66 0.00 7.66
CA ILE A 112 6.32 -0.25 8.20
C ILE A 112 5.82 -1.54 7.55
N PHE A 113 5.46 -2.52 8.38
CA PHE A 113 5.04 -3.84 7.94
C PHE A 113 3.68 -4.18 8.56
N PRO A 114 2.60 -4.24 7.76
CA PRO A 114 1.34 -4.80 8.22
C PRO A 114 1.50 -6.32 8.37
N ALA A 115 1.29 -6.83 9.58
CA ALA A 115 1.53 -8.23 9.95
C ALA A 115 0.35 -8.79 10.74
N ASN A 116 -0.75 -9.10 10.03
CA ASN A 116 -1.94 -9.80 10.55
C ASN A 116 -2.39 -9.37 11.97
N GLY A 117 -2.72 -8.09 12.12
CA GLY A 117 -3.13 -7.51 13.41
C GLY A 117 -1.99 -6.88 14.21
N ILE A 118 -0.75 -6.89 13.73
CA ILE A 118 0.35 -6.10 14.29
C ILE A 118 0.89 -5.19 13.18
N LEU A 119 1.06 -3.90 13.46
CA LEU A 119 1.81 -3.00 12.59
C LEU A 119 3.22 -2.89 13.15
N ASN A 120 4.16 -3.63 12.55
CA ASN A 120 5.56 -3.63 12.98
C ASN A 120 6.31 -2.46 12.33
N VAL A 121 7.06 -1.75 13.15
CA VAL A 121 7.77 -0.54 12.75
C VAL A 121 9.21 -0.58 13.29
N PRO A 122 10.11 -1.39 12.68
CA PRO A 122 11.53 -1.34 13.02
C PRO A 122 12.13 0.06 12.81
N ASN A 123 13.00 0.46 13.72
CA ASN A 123 13.82 1.65 13.53
C ASN A 123 14.80 1.44 12.38
N LEU A 124 14.61 2.19 11.30
CA LEU A 124 15.53 2.25 10.16
C LEU A 124 15.92 3.72 9.89
N SER A 125 16.08 4.53 10.95
CA SER A 125 16.40 5.95 10.84
C SER A 125 17.79 6.24 10.27
N GLY A 126 18.69 5.24 10.22
CA GLY A 126 20.03 5.38 9.67
C GLY A 126 20.87 6.44 10.39
N GLY A 127 20.62 6.66 11.69
CA GLY A 127 21.30 7.69 12.50
C GLY A 127 20.70 9.10 12.40
N CYS A 128 19.65 9.31 11.59
CA CYS A 128 18.98 10.61 11.54
C CYS A 128 18.04 10.80 12.73
N THR A 129 18.47 11.57 13.72
CA THR A 129 17.75 11.79 15.00
C THR A 129 17.01 13.13 15.09
N CYS A 130 17.21 14.05 14.13
CA CYS A 130 16.86 15.47 14.30
C CYS A 130 15.38 15.77 14.64
N ASN A 131 14.44 14.85 14.37
CA ASN A 131 13.01 14.94 14.76
C ASN A 131 12.31 13.56 14.86
N TYR A 132 13.08 12.48 14.96
CA TYR A 132 12.54 11.12 14.95
C TYR A 132 13.03 10.35 16.17
N THR A 133 12.13 9.60 16.81
CA THR A 133 12.49 8.73 17.91
C THR A 133 13.24 7.51 17.34
N PRO A 134 14.51 7.29 17.68
CA PRO A 134 15.31 6.18 17.15
C PRO A 134 14.96 4.86 17.86
N THR A 135 13.67 4.50 17.87
CA THR A 135 13.16 3.30 18.51
C THR A 135 12.24 2.54 17.56
N SER A 136 12.18 1.22 17.74
CA SER A 136 11.22 0.37 17.04
C SER A 136 9.88 0.44 17.77
N MET A 137 8.78 0.38 17.03
CA MET A 137 7.42 0.38 17.58
C MET A 137 6.62 -0.80 17.03
N ALA A 138 5.65 -1.27 17.79
CA ALA A 138 4.62 -2.19 17.31
C ALA A 138 3.27 -1.64 17.74
N LEU A 139 2.33 -1.51 16.81
CA LEU A 139 0.96 -1.13 17.12
C LEU A 139 0.07 -2.36 17.00
N VAL A 140 -0.77 -2.57 18.00
CA VAL A 140 -1.73 -3.67 18.05
C VAL A 140 -3.14 -3.12 18.28
N PRO A 141 -4.19 -3.84 17.84
CA PRO A 141 -5.55 -3.56 18.25
C PRO A 141 -5.64 -3.51 19.77
N ARG A 142 -6.43 -2.55 20.28
CA ARG A 142 -6.66 -2.41 21.72
C ARG A 142 -7.11 -3.73 22.38
N GLY A 143 -7.93 -4.52 21.69
CA GLY A 143 -8.42 -5.81 22.19
C GLY A 143 -7.34 -6.87 22.39
N ALA A 144 -6.14 -6.71 21.80
CA ALA A 144 -5.01 -7.60 22.03
C ALA A 144 -4.27 -7.30 23.34
N LEU A 145 -4.53 -6.14 23.96
CA LEU A 145 -3.90 -5.74 25.22
C LEU A 145 -4.78 -6.14 26.41
N GLN A 146 -4.22 -6.91 27.34
CA GLN A 146 -4.81 -7.14 28.66
C GLN A 146 -4.07 -6.27 29.68
N PRO A 147 -4.68 -5.18 30.18
CA PRO A 147 -4.05 -4.36 31.22
C PRO A 147 -3.88 -5.23 32.46
N LYS A 148 -2.63 -5.45 32.91
CA LYS A 148 -2.40 -5.88 34.28
C LYS A 148 -2.65 -4.66 35.17
N LYS A 149 -3.60 -4.82 36.10
CA LYS A 149 -3.82 -3.85 37.18
C LYS A 149 -2.62 -3.83 38.11
#